data_AF-A0A3C0DLJ5-F1
#
_entry.id   AF-A0A3C0DLJ5-F1
#
_cell.length_a   1.000
_cell.length_b   1.000
_cell.length_c   1.000
_cell.angle_alpha   90.00
_cell.angle_beta   90.00
_cell.angle_gamma   90.00
#
_symmetry.space_group_name_H-M   'P 1'
#
loop_
_entity.id
_entity.type
_entity.pdbx_description
1 polymer ?
#
loop_
_entity_poly.entity_id
_entity_poly.type
_entity_poly.pdbx_seq_one_letter_code
_entity_poly.pdbx_strand_id
1 'polypeptide(L)'
;MQPKGRLLRWIIFWVLVAAGFFGGKWFMRFLYPLHYADTIKIEADRNGLDPMLVQAVVRVESRFNPSAKSSKGAIGLMQLMPETADWIAEKKGEPLPNTEELFKPAVNIRLGVSYLKDLLQEFDDSIPTALAAYNAGRGNVRRWLDVKVWDGK
;
A
#
# COMPACT_ATOMS: atom_id res chain seq x y z
N MET A 1 -53.54 -17.46 -18.98
CA MET A 1 -52.90 -17.03 -17.71
C MET A 1 -51.69 -17.94 -17.50
N GLN A 2 -50.41 -17.55 -17.47
CA GLN A 2 -49.69 -16.31 -17.16
C GLN A 2 -48.49 -16.09 -18.12
N PRO A 3 -47.98 -14.84 -18.24
CA PRO A 3 -46.52 -14.69 -18.23
C PRO A 3 -46.00 -13.51 -17.41
N LYS A 4 -46.81 -12.92 -16.52
CA LYS A 4 -46.36 -11.77 -15.68
C LYS A 4 -45.17 -12.14 -14.77
N GLY A 5 -45.09 -13.39 -14.28
CA GLY A 5 -43.98 -13.87 -13.47
C GLY A 5 -42.64 -14.03 -14.21
N ARG A 6 -42.65 -14.23 -15.54
CA ARG A 6 -41.42 -14.32 -16.35
C ARG A 6 -40.81 -12.94 -16.56
N LEU A 7 -41.64 -11.94 -16.86
CA LEU A 7 -41.18 -10.56 -17.05
C LEU A 7 -40.60 -9.98 -15.75
N LEU A 8 -41.24 -10.24 -14.61
CA LEU A 8 -40.75 -9.79 -13.30
C LEU A 8 -39.37 -10.39 -12.96
N ARG A 9 -39.13 -11.67 -13.29
CA ARG A 9 -37.82 -12.31 -13.09
C ARG A 9 -36.72 -11.69 -13.94
N TRP A 10 -37.04 -11.31 -15.18
CA TRP A 10 -36.09 -10.60 -16.05
C TRP A 10 -35.82 -9.18 -15.57
N ILE A 11 -36.83 -8.47 -15.05
CA ILE A 11 -36.64 -7.15 -14.41
C ILE A 11 -35.73 -7.27 -13.20
N ILE A 12 -35.98 -8.22 -12.30
CA ILE A 12 -35.13 -8.45 -11.11
C ILE A 12 -33.70 -8.81 -11.54
N PHE A 13 -33.54 -9.68 -12.54
CA PHE A 13 -32.23 -10.04 -13.08
C PHE A 13 -31.48 -8.82 -13.61
N TRP A 14 -32.12 -7.98 -14.43
CA TRP A 14 -31.48 -6.77 -14.97
C TRP A 14 -31.24 -5.70 -13.90
N VAL A 15 -32.06 -5.61 -12.86
CA VAL A 15 -31.80 -4.73 -11.70
C VAL A 15 -30.59 -5.22 -10.91
N LEU A 16 -30.41 -6.52 -10.72
CA LEU A 16 -29.23 -7.09 -10.05
C LEU A 16 -27.96 -6.94 -10.91
N VAL A 17 -28.07 -7.15 -12.23
CA VAL A 17 -26.98 -6.89 -13.18
C VAL A 17 -26.62 -5.40 -13.19
N ALA A 18 -27.59 -4.50 -13.24
CA ALA A 18 -27.37 -3.06 -13.19
C ALA A 18 -26.81 -2.61 -11.83
N ALA A 19 -27.26 -3.18 -10.71
CA ALA A 19 -26.69 -2.90 -9.39
C ALA A 19 -25.22 -3.36 -9.30
N GLY A 20 -24.86 -4.49 -9.91
CA GLY A 20 -23.47 -4.90 -10.05
C GLY A 20 -22.65 -3.99 -10.98
N PHE A 21 -23.25 -3.52 -12.07
CA PHE A 21 -22.61 -2.68 -13.09
C PHE A 21 -22.40 -1.23 -12.63
N PHE A 22 -23.42 -0.61 -12.00
CA PHE A 22 -23.34 0.72 -11.40
C PHE A 22 -22.67 0.70 -10.02
N GLY A 23 -22.60 -0.46 -9.36
CA GLY A 23 -21.99 -0.67 -8.05
C GLY A 23 -20.48 -0.88 -8.07
N GLY A 24 -19.80 -0.82 -9.22
CA GLY A 24 -18.37 -1.18 -9.33
C GLY A 24 -17.47 -0.56 -8.27
N LYS A 25 -17.60 0.74 -7.97
CA LYS A 25 -16.81 1.39 -6.91
C LYS A 25 -17.31 1.07 -5.50
N TRP A 26 -18.63 0.95 -5.30
CA TRP A 26 -19.22 0.65 -3.99
C TRP A 26 -18.91 -0.79 -3.56
N PHE A 27 -19.09 -1.75 -4.46
CA PHE A 27 -18.76 -3.15 -4.28
C PHE A 27 -17.25 -3.35 -4.08
N MET A 28 -16.40 -2.64 -4.82
CA MET A 28 -14.96 -2.67 -4.58
C MET A 28 -14.57 -2.09 -3.22
N ARG A 29 -15.20 -0.98 -2.77
CA ARG A 29 -14.98 -0.45 -1.41
C ARG A 29 -15.47 -1.41 -0.31
N PHE A 30 -16.49 -2.21 -0.60
CA PHE A 30 -16.96 -3.25 0.29
C PHE A 30 -15.96 -4.42 0.38
N LEU A 31 -15.40 -4.88 -0.74
CA LEU A 31 -14.37 -5.93 -0.76
C LEU A 31 -12.98 -5.45 -0.30
N TYR A 32 -12.70 -4.16 -0.48
CA TYR A 32 -11.43 -3.51 -0.17
C TYR A 32 -11.69 -2.28 0.72
N PRO A 33 -12.04 -2.48 2.01
CA PRO A 33 -12.22 -1.37 2.94
C PRO A 33 -10.93 -0.55 3.06
N LEU A 34 -11.07 0.77 2.91
CA LEU A 34 -9.95 1.70 2.88
C LEU A 34 -9.63 2.14 4.33
N HIS A 35 -8.87 1.32 5.05
CA HIS A 35 -8.39 1.69 6.38
C HIS A 35 -7.31 2.77 6.28
N TYR A 36 -7.28 3.67 7.27
CA TYR A 36 -6.32 4.78 7.37
C TYR A 36 -6.28 5.70 6.13
N ALA A 37 -7.38 5.78 5.38
CA ALA A 37 -7.43 6.49 4.10
C ALA A 37 -6.98 7.96 4.19
N ASP A 38 -7.41 8.67 5.23
CA ASP A 38 -7.04 10.08 5.42
C ASP A 38 -5.54 10.23 5.70
N THR A 39 -4.98 9.39 6.58
CA THR A 39 -3.55 9.41 6.91
C THR A 39 -2.70 9.04 5.70
N ILE A 40 -3.10 7.99 4.97
CA ILE A 40 -2.43 7.56 3.73
C ILE A 40 -2.47 8.70 2.71
N LYS A 41 -3.64 9.32 2.50
CA LYS A 41 -3.80 10.42 1.55
C LYS A 41 -2.92 11.61 1.92
N ILE A 42 -2.93 12.04 3.18
CA ILE A 42 -2.12 13.17 3.66
C ILE A 42 -0.63 12.91 3.43
N GLU A 43 -0.13 11.73 3.82
CA GLU A 43 1.30 11.42 3.69
C GLU A 43 1.70 11.18 2.23
N ALA A 44 0.85 10.54 1.44
CA ALA A 44 1.06 10.36 0.01
C ALA A 44 1.13 11.71 -0.72
N ASP A 45 0.16 12.60 -0.47
CA ASP A 45 0.11 13.94 -1.05
C ASP A 45 1.37 14.75 -0.66
N ARG A 46 1.81 14.67 0.61
CA ARG A 46 3.06 15.31 1.10
C ARG A 46 4.32 14.86 0.37
N ASN A 47 4.36 13.63 -0.13
CA ASN A 47 5.51 13.06 -0.82
C ASN A 47 5.32 12.97 -2.34
N GLY A 48 4.21 13.49 -2.87
CA GLY A 48 3.87 13.41 -4.29
C GLY A 48 3.68 11.99 -4.80
N LEU A 49 3.15 11.09 -3.96
CA LEU A 49 2.82 9.70 -4.32
C LEU A 49 1.31 9.54 -4.57
N ASP A 50 0.95 8.56 -5.40
CA ASP A 50 -0.44 8.12 -5.51
C ASP A 50 -0.90 7.46 -4.20
N PRO A 51 -1.95 7.96 -3.52
CA PRO A 51 -2.51 7.32 -2.34
C PRO A 51 -2.91 5.86 -2.56
N MET A 52 -3.32 5.47 -3.78
CA MET A 52 -3.67 4.10 -4.12
C MET A 52 -2.44 3.18 -4.11
N LEU A 53 -1.28 3.67 -4.54
CA LEU A 53 -0.02 2.93 -4.47
C LEU A 53 0.35 2.66 -3.01
N VAL A 54 0.33 3.69 -2.16
CA VAL A 54 0.62 3.54 -0.73
C VAL A 54 -0.36 2.56 -0.07
N GLN A 55 -1.64 2.64 -0.43
CA GLN A 55 -2.66 1.75 0.10
C GLN A 55 -2.44 0.29 -0.35
N ALA A 56 -2.00 0.07 -1.59
CA ALA A 56 -1.62 -1.25 -2.08
C ALA A 56 -0.44 -1.81 -1.28
N VAL A 57 0.59 -1.01 -1.01
CA VAL A 57 1.74 -1.41 -0.19
C VAL A 57 1.29 -1.79 1.22
N VAL A 58 0.53 -0.93 1.92
CA VAL A 58 0.02 -1.23 3.28
C VAL A 58 -0.78 -2.54 3.29
N ARG A 59 -1.62 -2.77 2.27
CA ARG A 59 -2.42 -4.00 2.16
C ARG A 59 -1.55 -5.24 1.99
N VAL A 60 -0.53 -5.18 1.14
CA VAL A 60 0.40 -6.29 0.90
C VAL A 60 1.23 -6.59 2.15
N GLU A 61 1.74 -5.55 2.81
CA GLU A 61 2.67 -5.69 3.93
C GLU A 61 1.99 -6.19 5.22
N SER A 62 0.82 -5.64 5.57
CA SER A 62 0.21 -5.91 6.88
C SER A 62 -1.26 -6.30 6.83
N ARG A 63 -1.91 -6.19 5.66
CA ARG A 63 -3.38 -6.23 5.53
C ARG A 63 -4.06 -5.22 6.47
N PHE A 64 -3.44 -4.05 6.64
CA PHE A 64 -3.87 -2.99 7.54
C PHE A 64 -3.83 -3.33 9.05
N ASN A 65 -3.04 -4.33 9.46
CA ASN A 65 -2.83 -4.63 10.88
C ASN A 65 -1.71 -3.75 11.47
N PRO A 66 -2.02 -2.77 12.35
CA PRO A 66 -1.00 -1.89 12.91
C PRO A 66 -0.08 -2.59 13.92
N SER A 67 -0.50 -3.74 14.46
CA SER A 67 0.27 -4.56 15.40
C SER A 67 1.09 -5.65 14.70
N ALA A 68 1.14 -5.67 13.36
CA ALA A 68 1.87 -6.68 12.62
C ALA A 68 3.38 -6.63 12.92
N LYS A 69 3.97 -7.80 13.16
CA LYS A 69 5.42 -7.98 13.29
C LYS A 69 5.84 -9.23 12.54
N SER A 70 6.77 -9.12 11.59
CA SER A 70 7.27 -10.28 10.85
C SER A 70 8.29 -11.07 11.68
N SER A 71 8.57 -12.30 11.27
CA SER A 71 9.63 -13.13 11.87
C SER A 71 11.03 -12.52 11.73
N LYS A 72 11.23 -11.66 10.72
CA LYS A 72 12.48 -10.92 10.49
C LYS A 72 12.56 -9.60 11.27
N GLY A 73 11.48 -9.20 11.95
CA GLY A 73 11.44 -8.00 12.79
C GLY A 73 10.84 -6.76 12.15
N ALA A 74 10.29 -6.84 10.94
CA ALA A 74 9.56 -5.74 10.31
C ALA A 74 8.27 -5.39 11.09
N ILE A 75 7.94 -4.11 11.25
CA ILE A 75 6.91 -3.63 12.19
C ILE A 75 5.84 -2.77 11.50
N GLY A 76 4.58 -2.99 11.90
CA GLY A 76 3.45 -2.11 11.65
C GLY A 76 2.88 -2.19 10.24
N LEU A 77 2.13 -1.15 9.87
CA LEU A 77 1.28 -1.11 8.67
C LEU A 77 2.04 -1.30 7.35
N MET A 78 3.22 -0.71 7.25
CA MET A 78 4.08 -0.75 6.07
C MET A 78 5.33 -1.63 6.28
N GLN A 79 5.32 -2.46 7.33
CA GLN A 79 6.37 -3.43 7.67
C GLN A 79 7.79 -2.84 7.56
N LEU A 80 8.05 -1.79 8.32
CA LEU A 80 9.37 -1.17 8.34
C LEU A 80 10.32 -1.97 9.22
N MET A 81 11.53 -2.21 8.70
CA MET A 81 12.65 -2.65 9.53
C MET A 81 13.06 -1.50 10.46
N PRO A 82 13.35 -1.77 11.75
CA PRO A 82 13.77 -0.73 12.69
C PRO A 82 14.91 0.14 12.16
N GLU A 83 15.95 -0.46 11.59
CA GLU A 83 17.11 0.25 11.06
C GLU A 83 16.75 1.17 9.89
N THR A 84 15.78 0.74 9.06
CA THR A 84 15.27 1.56 7.95
C THR A 84 14.43 2.73 8.45
N ALA A 85 13.62 2.50 9.48
CA ALA A 85 12.80 3.53 10.08
C ALA A 85 13.65 4.59 10.77
N ASP A 86 14.66 4.19 11.54
CA ASP A 86 15.61 5.09 12.19
C ASP A 86 16.37 5.92 11.15
N TRP A 87 16.88 5.30 10.09
CA TRP A 87 17.57 6.01 9.02
C TRP A 87 16.70 7.09 8.35
N ILE A 88 15.43 6.77 8.03
CA ILE A 88 14.50 7.76 7.47
C ILE A 88 14.16 8.85 8.49
N ALA A 89 13.93 8.48 9.75
CA ALA A 89 13.60 9.40 10.83
C ALA A 89 14.73 10.43 11.04
N GLU A 90 15.98 9.97 11.09
CA GLU A 90 17.17 10.82 11.15
C GLU A 90 17.30 11.72 9.92
N LYS A 91 17.11 11.18 8.70
CA LYS A 91 17.13 11.95 7.45
C LYS A 91 16.11 13.09 7.46
N LYS A 92 14.98 12.92 8.15
CA LYS A 92 13.93 13.95 8.31
C LYS A 92 14.13 14.86 9.52
N GLY A 93 15.14 14.64 10.35
CA GLY A 93 15.37 15.40 11.58
C GLY A 93 14.38 15.08 12.70
N GLU A 94 13.73 13.91 12.65
CA GLU A 94 12.71 13.46 13.60
C GLU A 94 13.09 12.07 14.18
N PRO A 95 14.20 11.93 14.92
CA PRO A 95 14.65 10.63 15.41
C PRO A 95 13.59 9.92 16.26
N LEU A 96 13.46 8.61 16.07
CA LEU A 96 12.51 7.81 16.84
C LEU A 96 12.99 7.66 18.29
N PRO A 97 12.11 7.89 19.28
CA PRO A 97 12.48 7.66 20.69
C PRO A 97 12.67 6.18 21.01
N ASN A 98 11.98 5.28 20.30
CA ASN A 98 12.10 3.82 20.40
C ASN A 98 11.36 3.13 19.24
N THR A 99 11.56 1.81 19.10
CA THR A 99 10.97 1.00 18.03
C THR A 99 9.46 0.79 18.17
N GLU A 100 8.91 0.91 19.37
CA GLU A 100 7.50 0.72 19.68
C GLU A 100 6.62 1.80 19.02
N GLU A 101 7.19 2.96 18.72
CA GLU A 101 6.55 4.01 17.91
C GLU A 101 6.09 3.49 16.54
N LEU A 102 6.76 2.46 15.99
CA LEU A 102 6.39 1.88 14.69
C LEU A 102 5.06 1.13 14.71
N PHE A 103 4.50 0.82 15.89
CA PHE A 103 3.13 0.30 15.99
C PHE A 103 2.06 1.41 15.88
N LYS A 104 2.45 2.69 15.98
CA LYS A 104 1.51 3.82 15.80
C LYS A 104 1.26 4.04 14.31
N PRO A 105 0.00 3.92 13.82
CA PRO A 105 -0.33 4.04 12.40
C PRO A 105 0.23 5.27 11.72
N ALA A 106 0.10 6.44 12.35
CA ALA A 106 0.53 7.72 11.78
C ALA A 106 2.07 7.80 11.60
N VAL A 107 2.83 7.25 12.56
CA VAL A 107 4.30 7.21 12.49
C VAL A 107 4.73 6.24 11.40
N ASN A 108 4.17 5.02 11.42
CA ASN A 108 4.53 3.97 10.47
C ASN A 108 4.22 4.35 9.01
N ILE A 109 3.03 4.92 8.76
CA ILE A 109 2.66 5.41 7.43
C ILE A 109 3.56 6.56 7.00
N ARG A 110 3.80 7.55 7.86
CA ARG A 110 4.66 8.71 7.52
C ARG A 110 6.06 8.27 7.11
N LEU A 111 6.69 7.39 7.90
CA LEU A 111 8.04 6.90 7.62
C LEU A 111 8.06 5.97 6.40
N GLY A 112 7.08 5.07 6.26
CA GLY A 112 7.04 4.13 5.15
C GLY A 112 6.74 4.79 3.81
N VAL A 113 5.89 5.82 3.78
CA VAL A 113 5.66 6.65 2.60
C VAL A 113 6.93 7.42 2.23
N SER A 114 7.65 7.95 3.22
CA SER A 114 8.92 8.64 2.98
C SER A 114 9.98 7.68 2.43
N TYR A 115 10.07 6.46 2.97
CA TYR A 115 10.95 5.41 2.46
C TYR A 115 10.59 5.01 1.03
N LEU A 116 9.30 4.83 0.73
CA LEU A 116 8.85 4.51 -0.62
C LEU A 116 9.20 5.64 -1.61
N LYS A 117 9.04 6.91 -1.23
CA LYS A 117 9.44 8.04 -2.08
C LYS A 117 10.94 8.08 -2.31
N ASP A 118 11.74 7.79 -1.29
CA ASP A 118 13.19 7.72 -1.40
C ASP A 118 13.63 6.63 -2.39
N LEU A 119 12.98 5.46 -2.34
CA LEU A 119 13.23 4.39 -3.31
C LEU A 119 12.81 4.77 -4.73
N LEU A 120 11.65 5.44 -4.90
CA LEU A 120 11.24 5.93 -6.21
C LEU A 120 12.26 6.95 -6.78
N GLN A 121 12.75 7.87 -5.95
CA GLN A 121 13.80 8.81 -6.37
C GLN A 121 15.11 8.09 -6.74
N GLU A 122 15.48 7.06 -5.99
CA GLU A 122 16.70 6.28 -6.25
C GLU A 122 16.65 5.50 -7.56
N PHE A 123 15.46 5.04 -7.97
CA PHE A 123 15.25 4.20 -9.14
C PHE A 123 14.47 4.92 -10.26
N ASP A 124 14.71 6.22 -10.45
CA ASP A 124 14.17 7.03 -11.56
C ASP A 124 12.64 6.93 -11.73
N ASP A 125 11.91 6.96 -10.61
CA ASP A 125 10.46 6.79 -10.48
C ASP A 125 9.90 5.47 -11.07
N SER A 126 10.76 4.46 -11.26
CA SER A 126 10.34 3.11 -11.66
C SER A 126 9.61 2.41 -10.51
N ILE A 127 8.28 2.36 -10.58
CA ILE A 127 7.43 1.68 -9.59
C ILE A 127 7.83 0.21 -9.39
N PRO A 128 8.03 -0.62 -10.43
CA PRO A 128 8.42 -2.02 -10.25
C PRO A 128 9.75 -2.16 -9.49
N THR A 129 10.74 -1.34 -9.84
CA THR A 129 12.07 -1.35 -9.21
C THR A 129 12.02 -0.86 -7.76
N ALA A 130 11.29 0.22 -7.49
CA ALA A 130 11.12 0.73 -6.14
C ALA A 130 10.38 -0.27 -5.23
N LEU A 131 9.33 -0.94 -5.73
CA LEU A 131 8.62 -1.97 -4.96
C LEU A 131 9.49 -3.21 -4.72
N ALA A 132 10.27 -3.64 -5.71
CA ALA A 132 11.26 -4.69 -5.52
C ALA A 132 12.27 -4.30 -4.44
N ALA A 133 12.75 -3.06 -4.44
CA ALA A 133 13.71 -2.56 -3.47
C ALA A 133 13.09 -2.37 -2.08
N TYR A 134 11.80 -2.04 -2.02
CA TYR A 134 11.03 -1.96 -0.78
C TYR A 134 11.02 -3.33 -0.07
N ASN A 135 10.76 -4.40 -0.82
CA ASN A 135 10.64 -5.75 -0.27
C ASN A 135 12.00 -6.46 -0.08
N ALA A 136 12.89 -6.37 -1.07
CA ALA A 136 14.15 -7.12 -1.09
C ALA A 136 15.34 -6.31 -0.58
N GLY A 137 15.18 -5.01 -0.37
CA GLY A 137 16.25 -4.07 0.00
C GLY A 137 16.96 -3.46 -1.21
N ARG A 138 17.21 -2.15 -1.14
CA ARG A 138 17.83 -1.35 -2.21
C ARG A 138 19.17 -1.89 -2.72
N GLY A 139 20.03 -2.39 -1.82
CA GLY A 139 21.34 -2.94 -2.19
C GLY A 139 21.23 -4.23 -3.02
N ASN A 140 20.24 -5.07 -2.72
CA ASN A 140 19.99 -6.28 -3.51
C ASN A 140 19.50 -5.92 -4.92
N VAL A 141 18.59 -4.95 -5.03
CA VAL A 141 18.06 -4.53 -6.33
C VAL A 141 19.13 -3.83 -7.18
N ARG A 142 19.96 -2.94 -6.61
CA ARG A 142 21.12 -2.39 -7.32
C ARG A 142 22.01 -3.49 -7.88
N ARG A 143 22.37 -4.47 -7.02
CA ARG A 143 23.17 -5.62 -7.46
C ARG A 143 22.50 -6.38 -8.60
N TRP A 144 21.18 -6.60 -8.56
CA TRP A 144 20.48 -7.31 -9.62
C TRP A 144 20.54 -6.60 -10.97
N LEU A 145 20.39 -5.28 -10.96
CA LEU A 145 20.51 -4.43 -12.14
C LEU A 145 21.95 -4.41 -12.67
N ASP A 146 22.94 -4.25 -11.76
CA ASP A 146 24.36 -4.18 -12.13
C ASP A 146 24.85 -5.47 -12.81
N VAL A 147 24.48 -6.64 -12.27
CA VAL A 147 24.85 -7.94 -12.83
C VAL A 147 23.90 -8.42 -13.93
N LYS A 148 22.88 -7.61 -14.28
CA LYS A 148 21.87 -7.87 -15.32
C LYS A 148 21.12 -9.20 -15.17
N VAL A 149 20.89 -9.63 -13.93
CA VAL A 149 20.00 -10.79 -13.65
C VAL A 149 18.52 -10.38 -13.72
N TRP A 150 18.24 -9.08 -13.61
CA TRP A 150 16.93 -8.47 -13.81
C TRP A 150 17.10 -7.10 -14.49
N ASP A 151 16.15 -6.70 -15.32
CA ASP A 151 16.19 -5.45 -16.11
C ASP A 151 15.28 -4.33 -15.57
N GLY A 152 14.64 -4.57 -14.42
CA GLY A 152 13.76 -3.60 -13.78
C GLY A 152 12.31 -3.62 -14.28
N LYS A 153 11.94 -4.59 -15.12
CA LYS A 153 10.59 -4.74 -15.68
C LYS A 153 9.96 -6.11 -15.40
#